data_AF-X0W6N5-F1
#
_entry.id   AF-X0W6N5-F1
#
_cell.length_a   1.000
_cell.length_b   1.000
_cell.length_c   1.000
_cell.angle_alpha   90.00
_cell.angle_beta   90.00
_cell.angle_gamma   90.00
#
_symmetry.space_group_name_H-M   'P 1'
#
loop_
_entity.id
_entity.type
_entity.pdbx_description
1 polymer ?
#
loop_
_entity_poly.entity_id
_entity_poly.type
_entity_poly.pdbx_seq_one_letter_code
_entity_poly.pdbx_strand_id
1 'polypeptide(L)'
;MDSYKEVLRNIDNRIDSVQKELVELRGARTVLLRLENAGTTKRSSTVYRNMTLSYAVRQAVGKLGRASTAQVVGWLENNFDSDVNRNSVRTLLSANKNKFFSKKGSNWTLKPGAKEN
;
A
#
# COMPACT_ATOMS: atom_id res chain seq x y z
N MET A 1 24.15 -31.75 27.80
CA MET A 1 23.01 -31.73 26.85
C MET A 1 22.01 -30.61 27.17
N ASP A 2 22.20 -29.87 28.28
CA ASP A 2 21.29 -28.80 28.75
C ASP A 2 21.57 -27.41 28.14
N SER A 3 22.82 -27.13 27.77
CA SER A 3 23.21 -25.81 27.24
C SER A 3 22.55 -25.44 25.90
N TYR A 4 22.38 -26.39 24.98
CA TYR A 4 21.72 -26.12 23.69
C TYR A 4 20.21 -25.86 23.84
N LYS A 5 19.55 -26.55 24.78
CA LYS A 5 18.14 -26.32 25.08
C LYS A 5 17.91 -24.95 25.70
N GLU A 6 18.84 -24.47 26.51
CA GLU A 6 18.79 -23.13 27.09
C GLU A 6 18.99 -22.03 26.04
N VAL A 7 19.89 -22.25 25.06
CA VAL A 7 20.06 -21.36 23.92
C VAL A 7 18.79 -21.27 23.08
N LEU A 8 18.14 -22.40 22.76
CA LEU A 8 16.88 -22.40 22.02
C LEU A 8 15.77 -21.68 22.78
N ARG A 9 15.63 -21.95 24.08
CA ARG A 9 14.65 -21.27 24.95
C ARG A 9 14.86 -19.75 24.96
N ASN A 10 16.10 -19.28 24.98
CA ASN A 10 16.39 -17.85 24.91
C ASN A 10 16.07 -17.24 23.54
N ILE A 11 16.21 -18.00 22.45
CA ILE A 11 15.81 -17.55 21.12
C ILE A 11 14.28 -17.44 21.04
N ASP A 12 13.55 -18.43 21.52
CA ASP A 12 12.08 -18.41 21.53
C ASP A 12 11.53 -17.23 22.35
N ASN A 13 12.08 -16.99 23.54
CA ASN A 13 11.71 -15.84 24.38
C ASN A 13 11.95 -14.49 23.68
N ARG A 14 13.04 -14.37 22.90
CA ARG A 14 13.34 -13.15 22.13
C ARG A 14 12.40 -12.98 20.95
N ILE A 15 12.01 -14.06 20.29
CA ILE A 15 11.03 -14.04 19.19
C ILE A 15 9.68 -13.58 19.74
N ASP A 16 9.25 -14.10 20.88
CA ASP A 16 7.98 -13.71 21.51
C ASP A 16 7.97 -12.23 21.93
N SER A 17 9.07 -11.72 22.49
CA SER A 17 9.21 -10.30 22.84
C SER A 17 9.10 -9.40 21.62
N VAL A 18 9.82 -9.73 20.54
CA VAL A 18 9.78 -8.96 19.29
C VAL A 18 8.40 -9.01 18.64
N GLN A 19 7.72 -10.16 18.68
CA GLN A 19 6.35 -10.28 18.17
C GLN A 19 5.36 -9.42 18.95
N LYS A 20 5.50 -9.37 20.29
CA LYS A 20 4.68 -8.52 21.15
C LYS A 20 4.91 -7.03 20.84
N GLU A 21 6.16 -6.60 20.73
CA GLU A 21 6.51 -5.22 20.35
C GLU A 21 5.98 -4.85 18.96
N LEU A 22 6.05 -5.76 17.99
CA LEU A 22 5.49 -5.54 16.64
C LEU A 22 3.96 -5.40 16.66
N VAL A 23 3.27 -6.16 17.51
CA VAL A 23 1.81 -6.03 17.69
C VAL A 23 1.47 -4.68 18.33
N GLU A 24 2.23 -4.26 19.33
CA GLU A 24 2.07 -2.95 19.98
C GLU A 24 2.33 -1.79 19.00
N LEU A 25 3.38 -1.88 18.18
CA LEU A 25 3.67 -0.91 17.11
C LEU A 25 2.58 -0.89 16.02
N ARG A 26 2.00 -2.04 15.67
CA ARG A 26 0.84 -2.12 14.75
C ARG A 26 -0.40 -1.48 15.38
N GLY A 27 -0.66 -1.73 16.67
CA GLY A 27 -1.75 -1.11 17.42
C GLY A 27 -1.59 0.41 17.52
N ALA A 28 -0.38 0.88 17.82
CA ALA A 28 -0.03 2.31 17.84
C ALA A 28 -0.21 2.95 16.46
N ARG A 29 0.17 2.26 15.38
CA ARG A 29 -0.11 2.71 14.00
C ARG A 29 -1.61 2.84 13.73
N THR A 30 -2.43 1.88 14.17
CA THR A 30 -3.88 1.96 14.03
C THR A 30 -4.49 3.10 14.83
N VAL A 31 -3.98 3.35 16.05
CA VAL A 31 -4.41 4.50 16.87
C VAL A 31 -3.99 5.82 16.22
N LEU A 32 -2.76 5.94 15.71
CA LEU A 32 -2.30 7.12 14.97
C LEU A 32 -3.13 7.36 13.70
N LEU A 33 -3.46 6.31 12.94
CA LEU A 33 -4.37 6.42 11.80
C LEU A 33 -5.78 6.84 12.23
N ARG A 34 -6.28 6.39 13.38
CA ARG A 34 -7.58 6.81 13.93
C ARG A 34 -7.55 8.26 14.41
N LEU A 35 -6.46 8.71 15.02
CA LEU A 35 -6.27 10.09 15.48
C LEU A 35 -6.05 11.04 14.29
N GLU A 36 -5.32 10.62 13.27
CA GLU A 36 -5.19 11.33 11.98
C GLU A 36 -6.56 11.47 11.30
N ASN A 37 -7.40 10.45 11.37
CA ASN A 37 -8.77 10.49 10.85
C ASN A 37 -9.74 11.30 11.72
N ALA A 38 -9.51 11.41 13.03
CA ALA A 38 -10.37 12.16 13.96
C ALA A 38 -10.05 13.66 13.98
N GLY A 39 -8.78 14.04 13.78
CA GLY A 39 -8.32 15.44 13.77
C GLY A 39 -8.47 16.17 12.42
N THR A 40 -8.87 15.48 11.36
CA THR A 40 -8.99 16.06 10.02
C THR A 40 -10.45 16.34 9.65
N THR A 41 -10.84 17.61 9.80
CA THR A 41 -12.01 18.19 9.15
C THR A 41 -12.06 17.76 7.67
N LYS A 42 -13.24 17.30 7.23
CA LYS A 42 -13.61 16.60 5.98
C LYS A 42 -12.96 16.97 4.62
N ARG A 43 -12.07 17.97 4.53
CA ARG A 43 -11.35 18.35 3.29
C ARG A 43 -9.96 17.71 3.14
N SER A 44 -9.24 17.36 4.22
CA SER A 44 -7.88 16.79 4.12
C SER A 44 -7.83 15.26 3.99
N SER A 45 -8.89 14.53 4.38
CA SER A 45 -8.94 13.06 4.25
C SER A 45 -9.06 12.58 2.79
N THR A 46 -9.73 13.35 1.92
CA THR A 46 -9.83 13.05 0.48
C THR A 46 -8.50 13.29 -0.24
N VAL A 47 -7.74 14.32 0.17
CA VAL A 47 -6.42 14.62 -0.41
C VAL A 47 -5.42 13.54 -0.03
N TYR A 48 -5.36 13.13 1.24
CA TYR A 48 -4.47 12.04 1.67
C TYR A 48 -4.86 10.70 1.02
N ARG A 49 -6.16 10.36 0.97
CA ARG A 49 -6.65 9.16 0.24
C ARG A 49 -6.30 9.17 -1.23
N ASN A 50 -6.40 10.32 -1.91
CA ASN A 50 -6.03 10.44 -3.33
C ASN A 50 -4.52 10.34 -3.54
N MET A 51 -3.71 10.83 -2.58
CA MET A 51 -2.26 10.70 -2.61
C MET A 51 -1.83 9.23 -2.45
N THR A 52 -2.42 8.52 -1.47
CA THR A 52 -2.17 7.09 -1.23
C THR A 52 -2.66 6.22 -2.38
N LEU A 53 -3.84 6.49 -2.94
CA LEU A 53 -4.37 5.74 -4.08
C LEU A 53 -3.55 6.02 -5.35
N SER A 54 -3.11 7.25 -5.60
CA SER A 54 -2.26 7.57 -6.74
C SER A 54 -0.92 6.84 -6.68
N TYR A 55 -0.33 6.75 -5.49
CA TYR A 55 0.88 5.97 -5.24
C TYR A 55 0.64 4.47 -5.47
N ALA A 56 -0.42 3.91 -4.88
CA ALA A 56 -0.78 2.50 -5.03
C ALA A 56 -1.04 2.12 -6.50
N VAL A 57 -1.68 2.99 -7.28
CA VAL A 57 -1.89 2.79 -8.73
C VAL A 57 -0.56 2.79 -9.49
N ARG A 58 0.42 3.64 -9.13
CA ARG A 58 1.77 3.60 -9.73
C ARG A 58 2.48 2.29 -9.42
N GLN A 59 2.46 1.87 -8.15
CA GLN A 59 3.01 0.59 -7.72
C GLN A 59 2.38 -0.59 -8.47
N ALA A 60 1.06 -0.63 -8.56
CA ALA A 60 0.33 -1.67 -9.28
C ALA A 60 0.74 -1.76 -10.75
N VAL A 61 0.77 -0.62 -11.47
CA VAL A 61 1.19 -0.61 -12.89
C VAL A 61 2.65 -0.96 -13.06
N GLY A 62 3.53 -0.56 -12.13
CA GLY A 62 4.95 -0.93 -12.15
C GLY A 62 5.16 -2.43 -11.99
N LYS A 63 4.55 -3.05 -10.98
CA LYS A 63 4.62 -4.50 -10.74
C LYS A 63 4.02 -5.33 -11.86
N LEU A 64 2.90 -4.87 -12.44
CA LEU A 64 2.25 -5.58 -13.54
C LEU A 64 2.92 -5.30 -14.91
N GLY A 65 3.75 -4.26 -15.01
CA GLY A 65 4.42 -3.80 -16.23
C GLY A 65 3.45 -3.19 -17.25
N ARG A 66 2.57 -4.03 -17.83
CA ARG A 66 1.54 -3.65 -18.80
C ARG A 66 0.19 -4.22 -18.37
N ALA A 67 -0.71 -3.36 -17.90
CA ALA A 67 -1.97 -3.78 -17.29
C ALA A 67 -3.18 -2.98 -17.77
N SER A 68 -4.32 -3.65 -17.95
CA SER A 68 -5.61 -3.00 -18.10
C SER A 68 -6.07 -2.37 -16.78
N THR A 69 -7.02 -1.43 -16.84
CA THR A 69 -7.59 -0.84 -15.61
C THR A 69 -8.22 -1.90 -14.70
N ALA A 70 -8.80 -2.97 -15.25
CA ALA A 70 -9.38 -4.05 -14.45
C ALA A 70 -8.30 -4.83 -13.67
N GLN A 71 -7.16 -5.12 -14.31
CA GLN A 71 -6.04 -5.79 -13.66
C GLN A 71 -5.41 -4.93 -12.57
N VAL A 72 -5.29 -3.62 -12.81
CA VAL A 72 -4.81 -2.68 -11.78
C VAL A 72 -5.76 -2.67 -10.58
N VAL A 73 -7.07 -2.62 -10.81
CA VAL A 73 -8.07 -2.67 -9.74
C VAL A 73 -8.01 -3.99 -8.97
N GLY A 74 -7.99 -5.13 -9.66
CA GLY A 74 -7.90 -6.43 -9.00
C GLY A 74 -6.60 -6.59 -8.19
N TRP A 75 -5.48 -6.05 -8.68
CA TRP A 75 -4.25 -6.04 -7.89
C TRP A 75 -4.39 -5.19 -6.62
N LEU A 76 -5.03 -4.03 -6.71
CA LEU A 76 -5.27 -3.17 -5.55
C LEU A 76 -6.21 -3.82 -4.54
N GLU A 77 -7.30 -4.44 -4.99
CA GLU A 77 -8.25 -5.16 -4.12
C GLU A 77 -7.56 -6.31 -3.36
N ASN A 78 -6.60 -6.99 -4.00
CA ASN A 78 -5.84 -8.08 -3.36
C ASN A 78 -4.76 -7.61 -2.38
N ASN A 79 -4.28 -6.36 -2.47
CA ASN A 79 -3.14 -5.86 -1.69
C ASN A 79 -3.53 -4.76 -0.69
N PHE A 80 -4.70 -4.16 -0.84
CA PHE A 80 -5.22 -3.12 0.05
C PHE A 80 -6.61 -3.54 0.55
N ASP A 81 -6.75 -3.56 1.87
CA ASP A 81 -7.95 -3.97 2.60
C ASP A 81 -9.04 -2.88 2.57
N SER A 82 -9.32 -2.33 1.38
CA SER A 82 -10.21 -1.19 1.20
C SER A 82 -10.99 -1.31 -0.11
N ASP A 83 -12.26 -0.86 -0.11
CA ASP A 83 -13.10 -0.76 -1.30
C ASP A 83 -12.44 0.13 -2.37
N VAL A 84 -11.73 -0.50 -3.30
CA VAL A 84 -11.06 0.18 -4.41
C VAL A 84 -12.11 0.64 -5.41
N ASN A 85 -12.42 1.93 -5.40
CA ASN A 85 -13.33 2.49 -6.39
C ASN A 85 -12.68 2.49 -7.78
N ARG A 86 -13.15 1.59 -8.65
CA ARG A 86 -12.71 1.46 -10.05
C ARG A 86 -12.77 2.77 -10.84
N ASN A 87 -13.78 3.62 -10.58
CA ASN A 87 -13.91 4.91 -11.26
C ASN A 87 -12.79 5.88 -10.84
N SER A 88 -12.44 5.88 -9.55
CA SER A 88 -11.31 6.68 -9.04
C SER A 88 -9.98 6.24 -9.65
N VAL A 89 -9.74 4.93 -9.76
CA VAL A 89 -8.52 4.40 -10.41
C VAL A 89 -8.46 4.82 -11.88
N ARG A 90 -9.57 4.73 -12.61
CA ARG A 90 -9.65 5.17 -14.02
C ARG A 90 -9.35 6.67 -14.16
N THR A 91 -9.93 7.50 -13.30
CA THR A 91 -9.71 8.94 -13.28
C THR A 91 -8.24 9.26 -12.99
N LEU A 92 -7.62 8.58 -12.02
CA LEU A 92 -6.22 8.78 -11.67
C LEU A 92 -5.26 8.39 -12.81
N LEU A 93 -5.48 7.25 -13.45
CA LEU A 93 -4.69 6.81 -14.61
C LEU A 93 -4.78 7.83 -15.74
N SER A 94 -5.98 8.35 -16.00
CA SER A 94 -6.23 9.35 -17.05
C SER A 94 -5.61 10.71 -16.72
N ALA A 95 -5.82 11.22 -15.51
CA ALA A 95 -5.29 12.49 -15.04
C ALA A 95 -3.75 12.52 -15.03
N ASN A 96 -3.13 11.37 -14.79
CA ASN A 96 -1.67 11.24 -14.71
C ASN A 96 -1.02 10.64 -15.97
N LYS A 97 -1.76 10.48 -17.07
CA LYS A 97 -1.23 9.96 -18.35
C LYS A 97 -0.05 10.78 -18.88
N ASN A 98 -0.06 12.09 -18.71
CA ASN A 98 1.05 12.89 -19.25
C ASN A 98 2.30 12.83 -18.35
N LYS A 99 2.14 12.55 -17.06
CA LYS A 99 3.21 12.57 -16.06
C LYS A 99 3.82 11.19 -15.80
N PHE A 100 3.00 10.18 -15.51
CA PHE A 100 3.47 8.90 -14.98
C PHE A 100 3.14 7.70 -15.87
N PHE A 101 2.04 7.74 -16.63
CA PHE A 101 1.52 6.56 -17.31
C PHE A 101 1.46 6.71 -18.82
N SER A 102 1.81 5.69 -19.59
CA SER A 102 1.49 5.63 -21.01
C SER A 102 0.32 4.66 -21.25
N LYS A 103 -0.58 5.01 -22.16
CA LYS A 103 -1.72 4.17 -22.56
C LYS A 103 -1.56 3.74 -24.01
N LYS A 104 -1.51 2.42 -24.26
CA LYS A 104 -1.50 1.83 -25.61
C LYS A 104 -2.65 0.83 -25.73
N GLY A 105 -3.69 1.22 -26.46
CA GLY A 105 -4.96 0.47 -26.48
C GLY A 105 -5.67 0.55 -25.13
N SER A 106 -6.09 -0.60 -24.60
CA SER A 106 -6.73 -0.76 -23.28
C SER A 106 -5.74 -0.89 -22.10
N ASN A 107 -4.43 -0.95 -22.39
CA ASN A 107 -3.40 -1.20 -21.38
C ASN A 107 -2.62 0.06 -21.00
N TRP A 108 -2.23 0.11 -19.73
CA TRP A 108 -1.42 1.13 -19.09
C TRP A 108 -0.04 0.58 -18.74
N THR A 109 0.96 1.45 -18.81
CA THR A 109 2.37 1.17 -18.50
C THR A 109 2.96 2.38 -17.78
N LEU A 110 3.95 2.19 -16.91
CA LEU A 110 4.70 3.33 -16.35
C LEU A 110 5.63 3.92 -17.43
N LYS A 111 5.76 5.24 -17.44
CA LYS A 111 6.74 5.92 -18.29
C LYS A 111 8.15 5.71 -17.76
N PRO A 112 9.17 5.72 -18.64
CA PRO A 112 10.57 5.76 -18.19
C PRO A 112 10.80 6.96 -17.29
N GLY A 113 11.31 6.73 -16.07
CA GLY A 113 11.58 7.79 -15.08
C GLY A 113 10.44 8.06 -14.08
N ALA A 114 9.25 7.50 -14.28
CA ALA A 114 8.22 7.46 -13.24
C ALA A 114 8.60 6.38 -12.22
N LYS A 115 9.44 6.72 -11.24
CA LYS A 115 9.92 5.77 -10.21
C LYS A 115 8.74 5.19 -9.42
N GLU A 116 8.87 3.92 -9.02
CA GLU A 116 7.92 3.20 -8.16
C GLU A 116 7.84 3.79 -6.73
N ASN A 117 8.82 4.58 -6.30
CA ASN A 117 8.97 5.07 -4.91
C ASN A 117 7.81 5.88 -4.35
#